data_AF-A0A1B8Y6C2-F1
#
_entry.id   AF-A0A1B8Y6C2-F1
#
_cell.length_a   1.000
_cell.length_b   1.000
_cell.length_c   1.000
_cell.angle_alpha   90.00
_cell.angle_beta   90.00
_cell.angle_gamma   90.00
#
_symmetry.space_group_name_H-M   'P 1'
#
loop_
_entity.id
_entity.type
_entity.pdbx_description
1 polymer ?
#
loop_
_entity_poly.entity_id
_entity_poly.type
_entity_poly.pdbx_seq_one_letter_code
_entity_poly.pdbx_strand_id
1 'polypeptide(L)'
;EGSELGFPYLIVNINHTSEQQFAWTVFGTYTPNAPLHKQFIIMLEKAQWKTKDNKVPRSQCSDNCPPGFRKAPKPGAQSCCYDCVLCSEGEISNTT
;
A
#
# COMPACT_ATOMS: atom_id res chain seq x y z
N GLU A 1 -23.17 -20.44 -17.40
CA GLU A 1 -23.29 -19.01 -17.06
C GLU A 1 -23.52 -18.89 -15.56
N GLY A 2 -22.45 -18.69 -14.79
CA GLY A 2 -22.52 -18.58 -13.33
C GLY A 2 -22.48 -17.11 -12.94
N SER A 3 -23.64 -16.46 -12.86
CA SER A 3 -23.73 -15.10 -12.33
C SER A 3 -23.53 -15.15 -10.81
N GLU A 4 -22.28 -15.06 -10.37
CA GLU A 4 -21.97 -14.74 -8.98
C GLU A 4 -22.61 -13.37 -8.71
N LEU A 5 -23.61 -13.35 -7.81
CA LEU A 5 -24.31 -12.13 -7.45
C LEU A 5 -23.27 -11.06 -7.08
N GLY A 6 -23.34 -9.90 -7.73
CA GLY A 6 -22.39 -8.79 -7.57
C GLY A 6 -22.50 -8.09 -6.22
N PHE A 7 -22.54 -8.86 -5.13
CA PHE A 7 -22.54 -8.34 -3.79
C PHE A 7 -21.18 -7.74 -3.45
N PRO A 8 -21.15 -6.55 -2.82
CA PRO A 8 -19.91 -5.95 -2.39
C PRO A 8 -19.32 -6.73 -1.21
N TYR A 9 -18.01 -6.96 -1.25
CA TYR A 9 -17.23 -7.41 -0.10
C TYR A 9 -16.98 -6.24 0.84
N LEU A 10 -17.06 -6.47 2.15
CA LEU A 10 -16.69 -5.49 3.16
C LEU A 10 -15.19 -5.56 3.46
N ILE A 11 -14.54 -4.40 3.54
CA ILE A 11 -13.15 -4.28 3.95
C ILE A 11 -13.14 -3.83 5.40
N VAL A 12 -12.52 -4.64 6.26
CA VAL A 12 -12.62 -4.51 7.72
C VAL A 12 -11.24 -4.50 8.36
N ASN A 13 -11.06 -3.61 9.36
CA ASN A 13 -9.93 -3.68 10.28
C ASN A 13 -10.35 -4.49 11.51
N ILE A 14 -9.46 -5.36 11.97
CA ILE A 14 -9.67 -6.21 13.13
C ILE A 14 -8.78 -5.71 14.26
N ASN A 15 -9.39 -5.28 15.36
CA ASN A 15 -8.69 -4.83 16.54
C ASN A 15 -8.96 -5.74 17.73
N HIS A 16 -7.91 -5.99 18.49
CA HIS A 16 -7.98 -6.75 19.72
C HIS A 16 -8.34 -5.80 20.85
N THR A 17 -9.44 -6.05 21.55
CA THR A 17 -9.90 -5.17 22.64
C THR A 17 -9.48 -5.71 24.01
N SER A 18 -9.70 -7.01 24.26
CA SER A 18 -9.27 -7.77 25.45
C SER A 18 -8.95 -9.21 25.01
N GLU A 19 -8.35 -10.02 25.88
CA GLU A 19 -7.71 -11.32 25.55
C GLU A 19 -8.53 -12.32 24.69
N GLN A 20 -9.84 -12.11 24.51
CA GLN A 20 -10.68 -12.98 23.66
C GLN A 20 -11.75 -12.23 22.84
N GLN A 21 -11.65 -10.90 22.71
CA GLN A 21 -12.63 -10.11 21.95
C GLN A 21 -11.99 -9.35 20.79
N PHE A 22 -12.62 -9.48 19.62
CA PHE A 22 -12.25 -8.78 18.40
C PHE A 22 -13.33 -7.77 18.03
N ALA A 23 -12.92 -6.51 17.87
CA ALA A 23 -13.75 -5.48 17.27
C ALA A 23 -13.44 -5.37 15.78
N TRP A 24 -14.50 -5.25 14.98
CA TRP A 24 -14.43 -5.14 13.53
C TRP A 24 -14.89 -3.75 13.13
N THR A 25 -14.02 -3.01 12.44
CA THR A 25 -14.34 -1.69 11.91
C THR A 25 -14.40 -1.79 10.39
N VAL A 26 -15.58 -1.65 9.80
CA VAL A 26 -15.73 -1.55 8.34
C VAL A 26 -15.19 -0.19 7.89
N PHE A 27 -14.22 -0.21 6.98
CA PHE A 27 -13.62 1.02 6.43
C PHE A 27 -13.64 1.06 4.90
N GLY A 28 -14.25 0.08 4.24
CA GLY A 28 -14.39 0.12 2.79
C GLY A 28 -15.23 -1.01 2.21
N THR A 29 -15.35 -1.00 0.89
CA THR A 29 -16.03 -2.02 0.10
C THR A 29 -15.27 -2.34 -1.17
N TYR A 30 -15.38 -3.60 -1.61
CA TYR A 30 -14.87 -4.07 -2.89
C TYR A 30 -15.98 -4.71 -3.73
N THR A 31 -16.12 -4.29 -4.98
CA THR A 31 -17.14 -4.81 -5.92
C THR A 31 -16.46 -5.34 -7.18
N PRO A 32 -16.34 -6.67 -7.37
CA PRO A 32 -15.54 -7.27 -8.46
C PRO A 32 -15.91 -6.82 -9.87
N ASN A 33 -17.19 -6.54 -10.10
CA ASN A 33 -17.75 -6.21 -11.43
C ASN A 33 -18.04 -4.72 -11.62
N ALA A 34 -17.65 -3.85 -10.68
CA ALA A 34 -17.81 -2.41 -10.87
C ALA A 34 -16.81 -1.87 -11.91
N PRO A 35 -17.05 -0.69 -12.51
CA PRO A 35 -16.07 -0.03 -13.37
C PRO A 35 -14.74 0.23 -12.64
N LEU A 36 -13.64 0.29 -13.39
CA LEU A 36 -12.33 0.66 -12.87
C LEU A 36 -12.42 1.97 -12.04
N HIS A 37 -11.72 2.03 -10.91
CA HIS A 37 -11.80 3.09 -9.88
C HIS A 37 -13.09 3.13 -9.03
N LYS A 38 -14.11 2.34 -9.36
CA LYS A 38 -15.31 2.15 -8.52
C LYS A 38 -15.36 0.77 -7.86
N GLN A 39 -14.43 -0.12 -8.22
CA GLN A 39 -14.30 -1.44 -7.61
C GLN A 39 -13.85 -1.39 -6.16
N PHE A 40 -13.06 -0.39 -5.78
CA PHE A 40 -12.46 -0.32 -4.44
C PHE A 40 -12.68 1.06 -3.85
N ILE A 41 -13.53 1.13 -2.82
CA ILE A 41 -13.85 2.37 -2.11
C ILE A 41 -13.44 2.19 -0.65
N ILE A 42 -12.52 3.03 -0.17
CA ILE A 42 -12.03 3.00 1.22
C ILE A 42 -12.09 4.39 1.85
N MET A 43 -12.33 4.41 3.16
CA MET A 43 -12.34 5.58 4.03
C MET A 43 -11.11 5.50 4.93
N LEU A 44 -10.00 6.08 4.48
CA LEU A 44 -8.70 6.01 5.18
C LEU A 44 -8.76 6.59 6.60
N GLU A 45 -9.62 7.59 6.82
CA GLU A 45 -9.87 8.21 8.12
C GLU A 45 -10.53 7.26 9.13
N LYS A 46 -11.21 6.20 8.66
CA LYS A 46 -11.79 5.15 9.50
C LYS A 46 -10.85 3.98 9.70
N ALA A 47 -9.76 3.90 8.92
CA ALA A 47 -8.78 2.85 9.07
C ALA A 47 -7.97 3.08 10.36
N GLN A 48 -7.92 2.06 11.19
CA GLN A 48 -7.10 2.01 12.40
C GLN A 48 -5.79 1.29 12.08
N TRP A 49 -4.69 2.03 12.08
CA TRP A 49 -3.34 1.57 11.79
C TRP A 49 -2.56 1.34 13.08
N LYS A 50 -1.78 0.25 13.13
CA LYS A 50 -0.91 -0.08 14.27
C LYS A 50 0.42 0.69 14.25
N THR A 51 0.35 1.97 13.88
CA THR A 51 1.49 2.91 13.83
C THR A 51 1.36 3.93 14.96
N LYS A 52 2.47 4.59 15.34
CA LYS A 52 2.49 5.52 16.50
C LYS A 52 1.52 6.70 16.34
N ASP A 53 1.31 7.16 15.11
CA ASP A 53 0.50 8.32 14.75
C ASP A 53 -0.79 7.93 14.00
N ASN A 54 -1.16 6.64 14.03
CA ASN A 54 -2.32 6.09 13.31
C ASN A 54 -2.34 6.47 11.81
N LYS A 55 -1.16 6.61 11.18
CA LYS A 55 -1.02 6.83 9.74
C LYS A 55 -0.77 5.54 8.97
N VAL A 56 -1.05 5.59 7.68
CA VAL A 56 -0.78 4.50 6.73
C VAL A 56 0.70 4.08 6.87
N PRO A 57 0.99 2.81 7.16
CA PRO A 57 2.35 2.34 7.30
C PRO A 57 3.06 2.37 5.96
N ARG A 58 4.34 2.71 6.01
CA ARG A 58 5.21 2.60 4.83
C ARG A 58 5.67 1.15 4.69
N SER A 59 5.44 0.55 3.52
CA SER A 59 5.81 -0.84 3.19
C SER A 59 6.64 -0.89 1.91
N GLN A 60 7.71 -0.08 1.84
CA GLN A 60 8.65 -0.08 0.73
C GLN A 60 9.96 -0.75 1.17
N CYS A 61 10.59 -1.50 0.25
CA CYS A 61 11.87 -2.16 0.52
C CYS A 61 13.04 -1.19 0.57
N SER A 62 13.03 -0.20 -0.34
CA SER A 62 14.07 0.82 -0.46
C SER A 62 13.47 2.21 -0.39
N ASP A 63 14.25 3.16 0.13
CA ASP A 63 13.91 4.57 0.10
C ASP A 63 13.92 5.13 -1.31
N ASN A 64 13.10 6.17 -1.55
CA ASN A 64 13.17 6.92 -2.79
C ASN A 64 14.56 7.55 -2.90
N CYS A 65 15.15 7.50 -4.10
CA CYS A 65 16.47 8.06 -4.30
C CYS A 65 16.40 9.58 -4.32
N PRO A 66 17.27 10.29 -3.59
CA PRO A 66 17.29 11.74 -3.65
C PRO A 66 17.73 12.23 -5.04
N PRO A 67 17.46 13.50 -5.40
CA PRO A 67 17.97 14.09 -6.62
C PRO A 67 19.49 13.92 -6.75
N GLY A 68 19.96 13.64 -7.97
CA GLY A 68 21.36 13.27 -8.25
C GLY A 68 21.70 11.79 -8.06
N PHE A 69 20.76 10.96 -7.59
CA PHE A 69 20.92 9.51 -7.48
C PHE A 69 19.92 8.77 -8.39
N ARG A 70 20.35 7.62 -8.89
CA ARG A 70 19.54 6.67 -9.67
C ARG A 70 19.39 5.35 -8.93
N LYS A 71 18.33 4.61 -9.24
CA LYS A 71 18.09 3.26 -8.71
C LYS A 71 19.03 2.27 -9.36
N ALA A 72 19.76 1.49 -8.56
CA ALA A 72 20.58 0.37 -9.00
C ALA A 72 19.98 -0.95 -8.47
N PRO A 73 19.81 -1.97 -9.32
CA PRO A 73 19.35 -3.28 -8.86
C PRO A 73 20.28 -3.84 -7.78
N LYS A 74 19.70 -4.36 -6.70
CA LYS A 74 20.45 -5.02 -5.64
C LYS A 74 20.54 -6.52 -5.92
N PRO A 75 21.73 -7.08 -6.19
CA PRO A 75 21.86 -8.50 -6.51
C PRO A 75 21.27 -9.39 -5.40
N GLY A 76 20.45 -10.36 -5.80
CA GLY A 76 19.78 -11.28 -4.87
C GLY A 76 18.53 -10.72 -4.18
N ALA A 77 18.15 -9.46 -4.38
CA ALA A 77 16.93 -8.88 -3.85
C ALA A 77 15.78 -8.87 -4.89
N GLN A 78 14.54 -8.67 -4.43
CA GLN A 78 13.39 -8.50 -5.34
C GLN A 78 13.50 -7.20 -6.14
N SER A 79 12.78 -7.11 -7.27
CA SER A 79 12.83 -5.94 -8.17
C SER A 79 12.43 -4.61 -7.53
N CYS A 80 11.65 -4.62 -6.45
CA CYS A 80 11.29 -3.42 -5.69
C CYS A 80 12.38 -2.95 -4.71
N CYS A 81 13.44 -3.74 -4.53
CA CYS A 81 14.58 -3.45 -3.67
C CYS A 81 15.78 -3.01 -4.51
N TYR A 82 16.27 -1.81 -4.26
CA TYR A 82 17.35 -1.19 -5.01
C TYR A 82 18.24 -0.33 -4.09
N ASP A 83 19.46 -0.09 -4.54
CA ASP A 83 20.36 0.87 -3.90
C ASP A 83 20.32 2.20 -4.69
N CYS A 84 20.55 3.32 -3.99
CA CYS A 84 20.67 4.62 -4.63
C CYS A 84 22.14 4.91 -4.90
N VAL A 85 22.50 5.01 -6.18
CA VAL A 85 23.87 5.30 -6.62
C VAL A 85 23.92 6.65 -7.33
N LEU A 86 25.04 7.35 -7.27
CA LEU A 86 25.23 8.61 -7.96
C LEU A 86 24.96 8.44 -9.46
N CYS A 87 24.34 9.47 -10.05
CA CYS A 87 24.22 9.55 -11.50
C CYS A 87 25.62 9.56 -12.14
N SER A 88 25.71 9.01 -13.35
CA SER A 88 26.94 9.07 -14.13
C SER A 88 27.26 10.53 -14.46
N GLU A 89 28.52 10.83 -14.77
CA GLU A 89 28.90 12.18 -15.19
C GLU A 89 28.06 12.60 -16.42
N GLY A 90 27.39 13.76 -16.34
CA GLY A 90 26.49 14.25 -17.38
C GLY A 90 25.04 13.75 -17.30
N GLU A 91 24.70 12.84 -16.38
CA GLU A 91 23.32 12.41 -16.12
C GLU A 91 22.71 13.20 -14.94
N ILE A 92 21.41 13.51 -15.04
CA ILE A 92 20.67 14.25 -14.00
C ILE A 92 19.45 13.45 -13.58
N SER A 93 19.28 13.29 -12.27
CA SER A 93 18.04 12.82 -11.65
C SER A 93 17.38 13.99 -10.93
N ASN A 94 16.36 14.58 -11.57
CA ASN A 94 15.65 15.78 -11.07
C ASN A 94 14.42 15.44 -10.19
N THR A 95 14.12 14.16 -9.99
CA THR A 95 12.92 13.69 -9.31
C THR A 95 13.26 12.51 -8.41
N THR A 96 12.63 12.44 -7.23
CA THR A 96 12.74 11.34 -6.26
C THR A 96 11.89 10.12 -6.60
#